data_AF-A0A2V8EYM5-F1
#
_entry.id   AF-A0A2V8EYM5-F1
#
_cell.length_a   1.000
_cell.length_b   1.000
_cell.length_c   1.000
_cell.angle_alpha   90.00
_cell.angle_beta   90.00
_cell.angle_gamma   90.00
#
_symmetry.space_group_name_H-M   'P 1'
#
loop_
_entity.id
_entity.type
_entity.pdbx_description
1 polymer ?
#
loop_
_entity_poly.entity_id
_entity_poly.type
_entity_poly.pdbx_seq_one_letter_code
_entity_poly.pdbx_strand_id
1 'polypeptide(L)'
;MMPAPVTTLVTALISMAPAARDHYGRGFVAAAAGEAIATVRAGCAGCAWGQTGREAAALRVFVDGRYSQHLLLSRGETVADYRITLGAVAPGRHRLTIDRDPTLSAVGAGSAAIDVPDVSILSRGSDDFTAQSMAPILYARPNTVGRFTDLPLVAWYEIVPTPRGRQFRYSVIFSNEDGGTATDRLMATWGRTTDIEFVYGVEVGGDGRILAEQFQGPGHEVPPFKGRHEARHPLLWVSTDNNMVSESGPTRVRYAPAPARF
;
A
#
# COMPACT_ATOMS: atom_id res chain seq x y z
N MET A 1 36.48 24.31 49.38
CA MET A 1 36.64 23.97 47.95
C MET A 1 35.32 23.34 47.51
N MET A 2 34.42 24.15 46.94
CA MET A 2 33.09 23.69 46.48
C MET A 2 33.18 23.24 45.01
N PRO A 3 32.54 22.13 44.61
CA PRO A 3 32.55 21.70 43.22
C PRO A 3 31.56 22.53 42.39
N ALA A 4 31.98 22.92 41.18
CA ALA A 4 31.14 23.63 40.23
C ALA A 4 30.07 22.70 39.63
N PRO A 5 28.86 23.19 39.31
CA PRO A 5 27.83 22.38 38.70
C PRO A 5 28.17 22.13 37.23
N VAL A 6 28.11 20.87 36.82
CA VAL A 6 28.20 20.45 35.41
C VAL A 6 26.80 20.60 34.82
N THR A 7 26.61 21.61 33.96
CA THR A 7 25.36 21.80 33.22
C THR A 7 25.36 20.89 32.00
N THR A 8 24.62 19.78 32.09
CA THR A 8 24.38 18.88 30.94
C THR A 8 23.41 19.55 29.98
N LEU A 9 23.90 19.96 28.81
CA LEU A 9 23.08 20.51 27.73
C LEU A 9 22.36 19.35 27.02
N VAL A 10 21.06 19.20 27.24
CA VAL A 10 20.23 18.24 26.48
C VAL A 10 19.87 18.90 25.14
N THR A 11 20.45 18.42 24.05
CA THR A 11 20.08 18.85 22.69
C THR A 11 18.79 18.13 22.30
N ALA A 12 17.65 18.83 22.38
CA ALA A 12 16.41 18.34 21.82
C ALA A 12 16.48 18.38 20.29
N LEU A 13 16.53 17.20 19.66
CA LEU A 13 16.35 17.06 18.20
C LEU A 13 14.88 17.38 17.88
N ILE A 14 14.61 18.62 17.50
CA ILE A 14 13.32 19.03 16.95
C ILE A 14 13.20 18.38 15.57
N SER A 15 12.44 17.30 15.46
CA SER A 15 12.04 16.71 14.17
C SER A 15 11.10 17.70 13.48
N MET A 16 11.64 18.53 12.58
CA MET A 16 10.83 19.41 11.76
C MET A 16 9.92 18.57 10.85
N ALA A 17 8.61 18.80 10.91
CA ALA A 17 7.68 18.24 9.95
C ALA A 17 8.09 18.68 8.54
N PRO A 18 8.04 17.79 7.53
CA PRO A 18 8.36 18.16 6.17
C PRO A 18 7.48 19.33 5.73
N ALA A 19 8.10 20.39 5.20
CA ALA A 19 7.37 21.51 4.65
C ALA A 19 6.49 21.01 3.49
N ALA A 20 5.25 21.50 3.43
CA ALA A 20 4.32 21.11 2.38
C ALA A 20 4.90 21.41 1.00
N ARG A 21 5.07 20.36 0.21
CA ARG A 21 5.61 20.34 -1.14
C ARG A 21 4.91 19.20 -1.86
N ASP A 22 4.08 19.55 -2.82
CA ASP A 22 3.32 18.64 -3.70
C ASP A 22 4.20 17.74 -4.58
N HIS A 23 5.50 17.67 -4.29
CA HIS A 23 6.51 16.97 -5.03
C HIS A 23 7.61 16.45 -4.08
N TYR A 24 8.01 15.22 -4.31
CA TYR A 24 9.22 14.60 -3.80
C TYR A 24 9.98 13.94 -4.95
N GLY A 25 11.30 14.08 -4.98
CA GLY A 25 12.13 13.44 -5.99
C GLY A 25 13.54 13.21 -5.50
N ARG A 26 13.91 11.95 -5.24
CA ARG A 26 15.29 11.59 -4.83
C ARG A 26 15.71 10.24 -5.43
N GLY A 27 17.02 10.06 -5.53
CA GLY A 27 17.61 8.79 -5.91
C GLY A 27 17.75 7.85 -4.71
N PHE A 28 17.68 6.55 -4.96
CA PHE A 28 18.09 5.50 -4.03
C PHE A 28 19.01 4.51 -4.75
N VAL A 29 19.75 3.69 -3.98
CA VAL A 29 20.68 2.71 -4.53
C VAL A 29 20.30 1.33 -4.04
N ALA A 30 20.12 0.40 -4.97
CA ALA A 30 19.99 -1.02 -4.67
C ALA A 30 21.37 -1.67 -4.81
N ALA A 31 21.92 -2.17 -3.69
CA ALA A 31 23.22 -2.86 -3.71
C ALA A 31 23.16 -4.22 -4.43
N ALA A 32 21.98 -4.84 -4.43
CA ALA A 32 21.68 -6.09 -5.10
C ALA A 32 20.24 -6.05 -5.65
N ALA A 33 19.91 -7.01 -6.52
CA ALA A 33 18.54 -7.17 -7.02
C ALA A 33 17.62 -7.59 -5.88
N GLY A 34 16.41 -7.04 -5.82
CA GLY A 34 15.46 -7.30 -4.75
C GLY A 34 14.11 -6.65 -4.96
N GLU A 35 13.25 -6.72 -3.95
CA GLU A 35 11.97 -6.00 -3.89
C GLU A 35 12.14 -4.70 -3.12
N ALA A 36 11.84 -3.57 -3.74
CA ALA A 36 11.92 -2.26 -3.11
C ALA A 36 10.61 -1.90 -2.40
N ILE A 37 10.71 -1.43 -1.15
CA ILE A 37 9.61 -0.93 -0.34
C ILE A 37 9.95 0.48 0.14
N ALA A 38 9.07 1.44 -0.10
CA ALA A 38 9.21 2.79 0.43
C ALA A 38 8.31 3.00 1.65
N THR A 39 8.85 3.68 2.65
CA THR A 39 8.04 4.31 3.70
C THR A 39 7.84 5.77 3.31
N VAL A 40 6.64 6.12 2.86
CA VAL A 40 6.27 7.49 2.50
C VAL A 40 5.63 8.15 3.71
N ARG A 41 6.30 9.15 4.27
CA ARG A 41 5.78 9.99 5.35
C ARG A 41 5.06 11.19 4.76
N ALA A 42 3.73 11.22 4.87
CA ALA A 42 2.95 12.25 4.20
C ALA A 42 1.67 12.65 4.94
N GLY A 43 1.22 13.88 4.67
CA GLY A 43 -0.06 14.44 5.13
C GLY A 43 -0.53 15.51 4.15
N CYS A 44 -1.81 15.88 4.21
CA CYS A 44 -2.39 16.91 3.33
C CYS A 44 -2.97 18.07 4.15
N ALA A 45 -2.51 19.30 3.91
CA ALA A 45 -3.00 20.48 4.60
C ALA A 45 -4.52 20.62 4.47
N GLY A 46 -5.23 20.77 5.59
CA GLY A 46 -6.69 20.89 5.64
C GLY A 46 -7.48 19.66 5.19
N CYS A 47 -6.84 18.53 4.88
CA CYS A 47 -7.57 17.30 4.56
C CYS A 47 -8.25 16.71 5.80
N ALA A 48 -9.51 16.31 5.66
CA ALA A 48 -10.30 15.63 6.68
C ALA A 48 -11.29 14.67 6.00
N TRP A 49 -11.10 13.37 6.24
CA TRP A 49 -11.94 12.31 5.65
C TRP A 49 -13.44 12.43 5.95
N GLY A 50 -13.79 12.90 7.16
CA GLY A 50 -15.18 13.11 7.54
C GLY A 50 -15.83 14.36 6.93
N GLN A 51 -15.17 15.06 6.00
CA GLN A 51 -15.69 16.29 5.42
C GLN A 51 -15.66 16.21 3.90
N THR A 52 -16.86 16.26 3.30
CA THR A 52 -17.04 16.21 1.85
C THR A 52 -16.22 17.27 1.14
N GLY A 53 -15.49 16.86 0.11
CA GLY A 53 -14.62 17.72 -0.68
C GLY A 53 -13.24 17.97 -0.07
N ARG A 54 -12.94 17.45 1.13
CA ARG A 54 -11.61 17.57 1.77
C ARG A 54 -11.01 16.21 2.13
N GLU A 55 -11.49 15.13 1.55
CA GLU A 55 -11.22 13.78 2.00
C GLU A 55 -9.73 13.45 1.95
N ALA A 56 -9.10 13.54 0.77
CA ALA A 56 -7.68 13.21 0.62
C ALA A 56 -7.01 13.93 -0.55
N ALA A 57 -5.68 14.04 -0.47
CA ALA A 57 -4.85 14.24 -1.64
C ALA A 57 -4.44 12.88 -2.23
N ALA A 58 -4.46 12.78 -3.56
CA ALA A 58 -3.90 11.65 -4.30
C ALA A 58 -2.47 11.97 -4.72
N LEU A 59 -1.57 11.01 -4.59
CA LEU A 59 -0.18 11.10 -5.01
C LEU A 59 0.09 10.08 -6.11
N ARG A 60 0.72 10.49 -7.21
CA ARG A 60 1.27 9.60 -8.24
C ARG A 60 2.70 9.25 -7.87
N VAL A 61 3.01 7.96 -7.88
CA VAL A 61 4.33 7.42 -7.58
C VAL A 61 4.97 6.93 -8.87
N PHE A 62 6.22 7.31 -9.10
CA PHE A 62 7.02 6.89 -10.25
C PHE A 62 8.36 6.32 -9.79
N VAL A 63 8.78 5.23 -10.43
CA VAL A 63 10.12 4.65 -10.29
C VAL A 63 10.80 4.73 -11.65
N ASP A 64 11.96 5.37 -11.72
CA ASP A 64 12.72 5.60 -12.95
C ASP A 64 11.88 6.24 -14.07
N GLY A 65 10.98 7.15 -13.69
CA GLY A 65 10.07 7.86 -14.60
C GLY A 65 8.88 7.03 -15.09
N ARG A 66 8.75 5.77 -14.68
CA ARG A 66 7.60 4.91 -15.01
C ARG A 66 6.57 4.98 -13.90
N TYR A 67 5.30 5.11 -14.28
CA TYR A 67 4.19 5.10 -13.34
C TYR A 67 4.18 3.77 -12.56
N SER A 68 4.29 3.87 -11.24
CA SER A 68 4.19 2.73 -10.33
C SER A 68 2.76 2.58 -9.87
N GLN A 69 2.19 3.59 -9.21
CA GLN A 69 0.88 3.51 -8.56
C GLN A 69 0.37 4.88 -8.12
N HIS A 70 -0.82 4.91 -7.55
CA HIS A 70 -1.28 6.01 -6.72
C HIS A 70 -1.13 5.67 -5.23
N LEU A 71 -1.04 6.71 -4.40
CA LEU A 71 -1.15 6.66 -2.95
C LEU A 71 -2.15 7.73 -2.51
N LEU A 72 -3.23 7.34 -1.83
CA LEU A 72 -4.21 8.27 -1.27
C LEU A 72 -3.87 8.54 0.19
N LEU A 73 -3.76 9.83 0.56
CA LEU A 73 -3.45 10.23 1.93
C LEU A 73 -4.69 10.07 2.83
N SER A 74 -4.87 8.86 3.34
CA SER A 74 -6.07 8.43 4.06
C SER A 74 -6.11 8.81 5.55
N ARG A 75 -5.10 9.54 6.05
CA ARG A 75 -4.98 9.99 7.45
C ARG A 75 -5.24 11.49 7.62
N GLY A 76 -5.78 12.15 6.60
CA GLY A 76 -6.12 13.58 6.62
C GLY A 76 -4.89 14.48 6.76
N GLU A 77 -5.03 15.52 7.57
CA GLU A 77 -3.97 16.50 7.86
C GLU A 77 -2.84 15.94 8.73
N THR A 78 -3.10 14.86 9.47
CA THR A 78 -2.05 14.22 10.28
C THR A 78 -1.05 13.55 9.37
N VAL A 79 0.23 13.93 9.50
CA VAL A 79 1.33 13.23 8.82
C VAL A 79 1.41 11.80 9.34
N ALA A 80 1.38 10.85 8.43
CA ALA A 80 1.44 9.43 8.73
C ALA A 80 2.41 8.71 7.76
N ASP A 81 2.85 7.53 8.19
CA ASP A 81 3.71 6.67 7.39
C ASP A 81 2.84 5.69 6.57
N TYR A 82 3.07 5.69 5.26
CA TYR A 82 2.43 4.78 4.30
C TYR A 82 3.52 3.89 3.71
N ARG A 83 3.43 2.58 3.94
CA ARG A 83 4.37 1.62 3.37
C ARG A 83 3.83 1.11 2.04
N ILE A 84 4.59 1.33 0.97
CA ILE A 84 4.19 0.97 -0.40
C ILE A 84 5.25 0.11 -1.07
N THR A 85 4.79 -0.84 -1.87
CA THR A 85 5.61 -1.67 -2.74
C THR A 85 6.03 -0.85 -3.96
N LEU A 86 7.32 -0.76 -4.23
CA LEU A 86 7.85 -0.18 -5.47
C LEU A 86 8.14 -1.26 -6.55
N GLY A 87 8.18 -2.53 -6.13
CA GLY A 87 8.39 -3.70 -6.98
C GLY A 87 9.86 -4.09 -7.15
N ALA A 88 10.09 -5.02 -8.06
CA ALA A 88 11.42 -5.55 -8.33
C ALA A 88 12.37 -4.48 -8.90
N VAL A 89 13.56 -4.37 -8.30
CA VAL A 89 14.64 -3.49 -8.74
C VAL A 89 15.93 -4.26 -9.04
N ALA A 90 16.68 -3.80 -10.02
CA ALA A 90 18.01 -4.32 -10.34
C ALA A 90 19.08 -3.69 -9.43
N PRO A 91 20.31 -4.22 -9.36
CA PRO A 91 21.40 -3.51 -8.70
C PRO A 91 21.70 -2.19 -9.43
N GLY A 92 21.87 -1.10 -8.69
CA GLY A 92 22.22 0.20 -9.25
C GLY A 92 21.46 1.38 -8.67
N ARG A 93 21.54 2.51 -9.38
CA ARG A 93 20.86 3.76 -9.00
C ARG A 93 19.46 3.79 -9.61
N HIS A 94 18.50 4.14 -8.78
CA HIS A 94 17.10 4.34 -9.15
C HIS A 94 16.64 5.73 -8.72
N ARG A 95 15.54 6.21 -9.29
CA ARG A 95 14.88 7.46 -8.89
C ARG A 95 13.44 7.18 -8.48
N LEU A 96 13.09 7.63 -7.28
CA LEU A 96 11.71 7.70 -6.80
C LEU A 96 11.23 9.14 -6.94
N THR A 97 10.10 9.30 -7.62
CA THR A 97 9.38 10.58 -7.73
C THR A 97 7.95 10.38 -7.23
N ILE A 98 7.45 11.33 -6.45
CA ILE A 98 6.08 11.33 -5.94
C ILE A 98 5.50 12.73 -6.16
N ASP A 99 4.40 12.83 -6.89
CA ASP A 99 3.74 14.08 -7.23
C ASP A 99 2.28 14.08 -6.77
N ARG A 100 1.79 15.20 -6.23
CA ARG A 100 0.35 15.37 -6.03
C ARG A 100 -0.36 15.30 -7.38
N ASP A 101 -1.48 14.58 -7.41
CA ASP A 101 -2.40 14.53 -8.53
C ASP A 101 -3.62 15.40 -8.21
N PRO A 102 -3.70 16.64 -8.73
CA PRO A 102 -4.84 17.51 -8.47
C PRO A 102 -6.13 16.99 -9.10
N THR A 103 -6.08 16.14 -10.12
CA THR A 103 -7.26 15.59 -10.79
C THR A 103 -7.94 14.52 -9.94
N LEU A 104 -7.18 13.74 -9.18
CA LEU A 104 -7.71 12.70 -8.29
C LEU A 104 -7.75 13.10 -6.81
N SER A 105 -7.27 14.30 -6.47
CA SER A 105 -7.38 14.87 -5.12
C SER A 105 -8.76 15.47 -4.90
N ALA A 106 -9.19 15.53 -3.63
CA ALA A 106 -10.42 16.22 -3.27
C ALA A 106 -10.29 17.72 -3.61
N VAL A 107 -11.39 18.35 -4.04
CA VAL A 107 -11.38 19.73 -4.54
C VAL A 107 -10.87 20.75 -3.51
N GLY A 108 -11.09 20.49 -2.23
CA GLY A 108 -10.63 21.27 -1.08
C GLY A 108 -9.44 20.66 -0.35
N ALA A 109 -8.79 19.62 -0.89
CA ALA A 109 -7.53 19.11 -0.36
C ALA A 109 -6.43 20.15 -0.58
N GLY A 110 -5.74 20.56 0.48
CA GLY A 110 -4.58 21.45 0.37
C GLY A 110 -3.34 20.74 -0.18
N SER A 111 -2.19 21.41 -0.03
CA SER A 111 -0.90 20.87 -0.43
C SER A 111 -0.51 19.64 0.40
N ALA A 112 0.12 18.66 -0.24
CA ALA A 112 0.70 17.51 0.42
C ALA A 112 2.10 17.86 0.97
N ALA A 113 2.39 17.45 2.20
CA ALA A 113 3.75 17.32 2.70
C ALA A 113 4.20 15.89 2.41
N ILE A 114 5.34 15.74 1.73
CA ILE A 114 5.83 14.43 1.27
C ILE A 114 7.31 14.29 1.65
N ASP A 115 7.61 13.24 2.39
CA ASP A 115 8.97 12.79 2.67
C ASP A 115 9.06 11.27 2.53
N VAL A 116 10.25 10.75 2.25
CA VAL A 116 10.52 9.30 2.17
C VAL A 116 11.75 9.02 3.03
N PRO A 117 11.57 8.80 4.34
CA PRO A 117 12.69 8.54 5.25
C PRO A 117 13.43 7.24 4.95
N ASP A 118 12.78 6.27 4.29
CA ASP A 118 13.37 4.96 4.01
C ASP A 118 12.89 4.37 2.67
N VAL A 119 13.84 3.74 1.96
CA VAL A 119 13.59 2.80 0.87
C VAL A 119 14.42 1.55 1.15
N SER A 120 13.75 0.50 1.58
CA SER A 120 14.36 -0.79 1.90
C SER A 120 14.32 -1.73 0.71
N ILE A 121 15.41 -2.49 0.53
CA ILE A 121 15.52 -3.50 -0.53
C ILE A 121 15.54 -4.88 0.12
N LEU A 122 14.46 -5.64 -0.04
CA LEU A 122 14.41 -7.03 0.39
C LEU A 122 15.18 -7.89 -0.62
N SER A 123 16.27 -8.48 -0.15
CA SER A 123 17.07 -9.40 -0.95
C SER A 123 16.44 -10.79 -1.00
N ARG A 124 16.72 -11.54 -2.08
CA ARG A 124 16.28 -12.92 -2.24
C ARG A 124 16.73 -13.81 -1.08
N GLY A 125 15.92 -14.83 -0.76
CA GLY A 125 16.30 -15.90 0.17
C GLY A 125 15.53 -15.93 1.48
N SER A 126 14.59 -15.01 1.70
CA SER A 126 13.68 -15.05 2.85
C SER A 126 12.23 -15.25 2.43
N ASP A 127 11.41 -15.66 3.39
CA ASP A 127 9.96 -15.74 3.21
C ASP A 127 9.34 -14.37 3.03
N ASP A 128 9.88 -13.36 3.72
CA ASP A 128 9.45 -11.96 3.57
C ASP A 128 9.72 -11.45 2.15
N PHE A 129 10.88 -11.77 1.55
CA PHE A 129 11.12 -11.49 0.13
C PHE A 129 10.14 -12.24 -0.77
N THR A 130 9.93 -13.52 -0.49
CA THR A 130 9.05 -14.37 -1.30
C THR A 130 7.63 -13.81 -1.30
N ALA A 131 7.10 -13.49 -0.12
CA ALA A 131 5.81 -12.85 0.07
C ALA A 131 5.76 -11.49 -0.64
N GLN A 132 6.73 -10.61 -0.38
CA GLN A 132 6.77 -9.30 -1.00
C GLN A 132 6.75 -9.38 -2.52
N SER A 133 7.52 -10.30 -3.13
CA SER A 133 7.59 -10.45 -4.59
C SER A 133 6.30 -10.92 -5.24
N MET A 134 5.37 -11.48 -4.46
CA MET A 134 4.06 -11.97 -4.91
C MET A 134 2.90 -11.14 -4.34
N ALA A 135 3.20 -10.00 -3.70
CA ALA A 135 2.18 -9.11 -3.16
C ALA A 135 1.29 -8.57 -4.30
N PRO A 136 -0.04 -8.58 -4.16
CA PRO A 136 -0.94 -8.17 -5.21
C PRO A 136 -0.86 -6.67 -5.50
N ILE A 137 -0.96 -6.30 -6.78
CA ILE A 137 -1.22 -4.92 -7.22
C ILE A 137 -2.72 -4.80 -7.47
N LEU A 138 -3.38 -3.94 -6.70
CA LEU A 138 -4.82 -3.76 -6.72
C LEU A 138 -5.20 -2.56 -7.57
N TYR A 139 -5.93 -2.80 -8.66
CA TYR A 139 -6.55 -1.76 -9.46
C TYR A 139 -7.90 -1.36 -8.85
N ALA A 140 -8.13 -0.06 -8.78
CA ALA A 140 -9.37 0.50 -8.24
C ALA A 140 -10.59 0.07 -9.06
N ARG A 141 -11.73 -0.03 -8.38
CA ARG A 141 -13.03 -0.21 -9.05
C ARG A 141 -13.41 1.08 -9.81
N PRO A 142 -13.98 1.02 -11.02
CA PRO A 142 -14.14 2.20 -11.88
C PRO A 142 -14.87 3.39 -11.23
N ASN A 143 -15.91 3.12 -10.44
CA ASN A 143 -16.72 4.14 -9.77
C ASN A 143 -16.16 4.61 -8.41
N THR A 144 -15.03 4.08 -7.94
CA THR A 144 -14.39 4.52 -6.68
C THR A 144 -13.24 5.50 -6.91
N VAL A 145 -12.74 5.60 -8.15
CA VAL A 145 -11.68 6.53 -8.54
C VAL A 145 -12.09 7.97 -8.26
N GLY A 146 -11.34 8.67 -7.41
CA GLY A 146 -11.63 10.05 -7.00
C GLY A 146 -12.87 10.20 -6.11
N ARG A 147 -13.40 9.10 -5.55
CA ARG A 147 -14.57 9.09 -4.67
C ARG A 147 -14.25 8.78 -3.20
N PHE A 148 -12.98 8.51 -2.90
CA PHE A 148 -12.47 8.32 -1.53
C PHE A 148 -13.21 7.23 -0.74
N THR A 149 -13.59 6.15 -1.42
CA THR A 149 -14.20 4.94 -0.86
C THR A 149 -13.45 3.70 -1.35
N ASP A 150 -13.65 2.55 -0.71
CA ASP A 150 -13.02 1.26 -1.04
C ASP A 150 -11.51 1.35 -1.28
N LEU A 151 -10.82 2.18 -0.50
CA LEU A 151 -9.38 2.36 -0.60
C LEU A 151 -8.66 1.24 0.17
N PRO A 152 -7.68 0.54 -0.42
CA PRO A 152 -6.89 -0.43 0.31
C PRO A 152 -5.99 0.30 1.32
N LEU A 153 -6.29 0.15 2.61
CA LEU A 153 -5.62 0.86 3.70
C LEU A 153 -4.42 0.09 4.24
N VAL A 154 -4.59 -1.21 4.41
CA VAL A 154 -3.58 -2.13 4.97
C VAL A 154 -3.65 -3.42 4.18
N ALA A 155 -2.51 -3.92 3.75
CA ALA A 155 -2.36 -5.30 3.30
C ALA A 155 -1.54 -6.07 4.33
N TRP A 156 -1.83 -7.35 4.48
CA TRP A 156 -0.98 -8.27 5.21
C TRP A 156 -0.91 -9.60 4.50
N TYR A 157 0.05 -10.42 4.92
CA TYR A 157 0.15 -11.79 4.49
C TYR A 157 0.36 -12.74 5.66
N GLU A 158 -0.15 -13.94 5.49
CA GLU A 158 0.04 -15.09 6.38
C GLU A 158 0.82 -16.17 5.63
N ILE A 159 1.65 -16.93 6.35
CA ILE A 159 2.34 -18.10 5.83
C ILE A 159 1.72 -19.34 6.45
N VAL A 160 1.06 -20.15 5.62
CA VAL A 160 0.39 -21.39 6.04
C VAL A 160 1.16 -22.59 5.51
N PRO A 161 1.66 -23.51 6.36
CA PRO A 161 2.27 -24.75 5.89
C PRO A 161 1.29 -25.59 5.05
N THR A 162 1.77 -26.21 3.99
CA THR A 162 1.01 -27.19 3.20
C THR A 162 1.80 -28.49 3.09
N PRO A 163 1.17 -29.63 2.74
CA PRO A 163 1.90 -30.87 2.49
C PRO A 163 2.95 -30.78 1.37
N ARG A 164 2.86 -29.77 0.49
CA ARG A 164 3.76 -29.59 -0.66
C ARG A 164 4.76 -28.45 -0.48
N GLY A 165 4.64 -27.68 0.61
CA GLY A 165 5.46 -26.51 0.88
C GLY A 165 4.74 -25.54 1.81
N ARG A 166 4.43 -24.35 1.30
CA ARG A 166 3.75 -23.29 2.05
C ARG A 166 2.89 -22.41 1.16
N GLN A 167 1.79 -21.91 1.70
CA GLN A 167 0.91 -20.96 1.07
C GLN A 167 1.09 -19.58 1.67
N PHE A 168 1.26 -18.57 0.83
CA PHE A 168 1.18 -17.17 1.21
C PHE A 168 -0.23 -16.67 0.91
N ARG A 169 -0.95 -16.20 1.92
CA ARG A 169 -2.31 -15.68 1.78
C ARG A 169 -2.30 -14.19 2.06
N TYR A 170 -2.85 -13.39 1.15
CA TYR A 170 -2.90 -11.94 1.24
C TYR A 170 -4.33 -11.49 1.48
N SER A 171 -4.46 -10.60 2.44
CA SER A 171 -5.73 -9.97 2.78
C SER A 171 -5.54 -8.47 2.89
N VAL A 172 -6.63 -7.73 2.67
CA VAL A 172 -6.62 -6.28 2.62
C VAL A 172 -7.78 -5.72 3.42
N ILE A 173 -7.48 -4.69 4.21
CA ILE A 173 -8.48 -3.85 4.85
C ILE A 173 -8.82 -2.71 3.89
N PHE A 174 -10.07 -2.63 3.48
CA PHE A 174 -10.60 -1.52 2.68
C PHE A 174 -11.28 -0.49 3.57
N SER A 175 -11.29 0.77 3.13
CA SER A 175 -11.87 1.87 3.90
C SER A 175 -13.38 1.78 4.09
N ASN A 176 -14.08 1.07 3.19
CA ASN A 176 -15.52 0.90 3.19
C ASN A 176 -15.91 -0.43 2.50
N GLU A 177 -17.20 -0.79 2.62
CA GLU A 177 -17.90 -1.75 1.77
C GLU A 177 -19.08 -1.03 1.09
N ASP A 178 -18.93 -0.61 -0.16
CA ASP A 178 -20.00 0.10 -0.88
C ASP A 178 -21.26 -0.77 -1.12
N GLY A 179 -21.15 -2.10 -0.97
CA GLY A 179 -22.20 -3.10 -1.21
C GLY A 179 -23.33 -3.17 -0.17
N GLY A 180 -23.27 -2.32 0.87
CA GLY A 180 -24.45 -2.00 1.68
C GLY A 180 -24.60 -2.75 3.01
N THR A 181 -23.55 -3.35 3.57
CA THR A 181 -23.61 -3.68 5.00
C THR A 181 -23.56 -2.39 5.80
N ALA A 182 -24.68 -2.03 6.41
CA ALA A 182 -24.76 -0.82 7.23
C ALA A 182 -23.67 -0.82 8.32
N THR A 183 -23.04 0.33 8.56
CA THR A 183 -21.89 0.45 9.46
C THR A 183 -22.20 -0.01 10.89
N ASP A 184 -23.43 0.20 11.36
CA ASP A 184 -23.92 -0.29 12.64
C ASP A 184 -23.99 -1.82 12.69
N ARG A 185 -24.44 -2.47 11.62
CA ARG A 185 -24.41 -3.93 11.47
C ARG A 185 -22.97 -4.46 11.40
N LEU A 186 -22.07 -3.76 10.71
CA LEU A 186 -20.65 -4.09 10.68
C LEU A 186 -20.04 -4.09 12.09
N MET A 187 -20.31 -3.04 12.86
CA MET A 187 -19.87 -2.96 14.26
C MET A 187 -20.53 -4.02 15.14
N ALA A 188 -21.84 -4.25 15.02
CA ALA A 188 -22.56 -5.18 15.88
C ALA A 188 -22.15 -6.64 15.67
N THR A 189 -21.82 -7.03 14.44
CA THR A 189 -21.52 -8.43 14.11
C THR A 189 -20.02 -8.74 14.19
N TRP A 190 -19.15 -7.81 13.79
CA TRP A 190 -17.71 -8.06 13.68
C TRP A 190 -16.83 -7.11 14.51
N GLY A 191 -17.40 -6.10 15.17
CA GLY A 191 -16.66 -5.16 16.00
C GLY A 191 -15.78 -4.17 15.24
N ARG A 192 -16.00 -3.98 13.93
CA ARG A 192 -15.25 -3.09 13.04
C ARG A 192 -16.15 -2.46 11.97
N THR A 193 -15.75 -1.31 11.42
CA THR A 193 -16.47 -0.61 10.32
C THR A 193 -15.81 -0.78 8.95
N THR A 194 -14.57 -1.24 8.91
CA THR A 194 -13.82 -1.46 7.65
C THR A 194 -14.20 -2.78 7.04
N ASP A 195 -14.07 -2.89 5.73
CA ASP A 195 -14.17 -4.17 5.04
C ASP A 195 -12.82 -4.91 5.04
N ILE A 196 -12.85 -6.23 5.10
CA ILE A 196 -11.65 -7.07 5.16
C ILE A 196 -11.87 -8.26 4.23
N GLU A 197 -11.06 -8.32 3.18
CA GLU A 197 -11.16 -9.37 2.19
C GLU A 197 -9.84 -10.12 2.05
N PHE A 198 -9.93 -11.45 1.92
CA PHE A 198 -8.86 -12.21 1.30
C PHE A 198 -8.85 -11.82 -0.19
N VAL A 199 -7.68 -11.57 -0.78
CA VAL A 199 -7.61 -11.11 -2.17
C VAL A 199 -6.86 -12.09 -3.06
N TYR A 200 -5.84 -12.76 -2.52
CA TYR A 200 -4.95 -13.61 -3.30
C TYR A 200 -4.23 -14.63 -2.43
N GLY A 201 -4.03 -15.83 -2.94
CA GLY A 201 -3.26 -16.88 -2.29
C GLY A 201 -2.36 -17.59 -3.29
N VAL A 202 -1.13 -17.90 -2.87
CA VAL A 202 -0.15 -18.61 -3.70
C VAL A 202 0.55 -19.70 -2.90
N GLU A 203 0.48 -20.92 -3.41
CA GLU A 203 1.23 -22.06 -2.86
C GLU A 203 2.57 -22.18 -3.57
N VAL A 204 3.63 -22.25 -2.77
CA VAL A 204 5.01 -22.41 -3.21
C VAL A 204 5.54 -23.74 -2.69
N GLY A 205 6.11 -24.53 -3.61
CA GLY A 205 6.72 -25.81 -3.31
C GLY A 205 8.05 -25.67 -2.57
N GLY A 206 8.54 -26.77 -2.00
CA GLY A 206 9.84 -26.81 -1.31
C GLY A 206 11.04 -26.41 -2.20
N ASP A 207 10.90 -26.49 -3.52
CA ASP A 207 11.88 -26.05 -4.52
C ASP A 207 11.74 -24.57 -4.92
N GLY A 208 10.81 -23.83 -4.31
CA GLY A 208 10.54 -22.42 -4.60
C GLY A 208 9.64 -22.18 -5.82
N ARG A 209 9.13 -23.23 -6.49
CA ARG A 209 8.20 -23.08 -7.62
C ARG A 209 6.80 -22.76 -7.14
N ILE A 210 6.08 -21.93 -7.91
CA ILE A 210 4.64 -21.72 -7.71
C ILE A 210 3.91 -23.01 -8.14
N LEU A 211 3.09 -23.55 -7.24
CA LEU A 211 2.30 -24.77 -7.47
C LEU A 211 0.84 -24.45 -7.80
N ALA A 212 0.29 -23.42 -7.16
CA ALA A 212 -1.08 -22.98 -7.35
C ALA A 212 -1.23 -21.51 -6.96
N GLU A 213 -2.12 -20.82 -7.64
CA GLU A 213 -2.53 -19.45 -7.34
C GLU A 213 -4.05 -19.39 -7.35
N GLN A 214 -4.64 -18.56 -6.48
CA GLN A 214 -6.08 -18.37 -6.36
C GLN A 214 -6.38 -16.94 -5.92
N PHE A 215 -7.60 -16.46 -6.19
CA PHE A 215 -8.05 -15.13 -5.77
C PHE A 215 -9.50 -15.20 -5.28
N GLN A 216 -9.95 -14.21 -4.53
CA GLN A 216 -11.36 -14.12 -4.14
C GLN A 216 -12.16 -13.39 -5.22
N GLY A 217 -12.85 -14.18 -6.04
CA GLY A 217 -13.70 -13.69 -7.11
C GLY A 217 -15.08 -13.23 -6.64
N PRO A 218 -15.90 -12.69 -7.56
CA PRO A 218 -17.29 -12.35 -7.28
C PRO A 218 -18.06 -13.51 -6.64
N GLY A 219 -18.95 -13.22 -5.69
CA GLY A 219 -19.66 -14.26 -4.94
C GLY A 219 -18.84 -14.93 -3.83
N HIS A 220 -17.64 -14.42 -3.52
CA HIS A 220 -16.67 -15.01 -2.59
C HIS A 220 -16.17 -16.39 -3.05
N GLU A 221 -16.24 -16.65 -4.34
CA GLU A 221 -15.63 -17.85 -4.93
C GLU A 221 -14.10 -17.73 -4.90
N VAL A 222 -13.41 -18.87 -4.79
CA VAL A 222 -11.93 -18.88 -4.77
C VAL A 222 -11.37 -19.70 -5.94
N PRO A 223 -11.57 -19.24 -7.19
CA PRO A 223 -11.09 -19.95 -8.37
C PRO A 223 -9.56 -19.86 -8.50
N PRO A 224 -8.94 -20.72 -9.34
CA PRO A 224 -7.55 -20.58 -9.71
C PRO A 224 -7.28 -19.25 -10.43
N PHE A 225 -6.17 -18.59 -10.09
CA PHE A 225 -5.69 -17.40 -10.78
C PHE A 225 -4.94 -17.79 -12.07
N LYS A 226 -5.30 -17.11 -13.15
CA LYS A 226 -4.81 -17.22 -14.53
C LYS A 226 -4.55 -15.83 -15.15
N GLY A 227 -4.66 -14.77 -14.34
CA GLY A 227 -4.42 -13.40 -14.75
C GLY A 227 -2.94 -13.10 -15.05
N ARG A 228 -2.66 -11.82 -15.24
CA ARG A 228 -1.30 -11.34 -15.54
C ARG A 228 -0.56 -10.96 -14.27
N HIS A 229 0.76 -10.94 -14.37
CA HIS A 229 1.65 -10.39 -13.35
C HIS A 229 2.45 -9.20 -13.90
N GLU A 230 2.82 -8.28 -13.00
CA GLU A 230 3.96 -7.39 -13.20
C GLU A 230 5.14 -7.97 -12.40
N ALA A 231 6.18 -8.43 -13.11
CA ALA A 231 7.14 -9.38 -12.55
C ALA A 231 6.42 -10.60 -11.93
N ARG A 232 6.41 -10.72 -10.60
CA ARG A 232 5.70 -11.78 -9.86
C ARG A 232 4.46 -11.29 -9.11
N HIS A 233 4.14 -10.00 -9.19
CA HIS A 233 2.99 -9.41 -8.53
C HIS A 233 1.72 -9.66 -9.35
N PRO A 234 0.70 -10.37 -8.84
CA PRO A 234 -0.54 -10.58 -9.58
C PRO A 234 -1.28 -9.25 -9.73
N LEU A 235 -1.87 -9.04 -10.91
CA LEU A 235 -2.68 -7.87 -11.21
C LEU A 235 -4.15 -8.21 -10.95
N LEU A 236 -4.76 -7.52 -9.99
CA LEU A 236 -6.12 -7.78 -9.55
C LEU A 236 -6.94 -6.49 -9.59
N TRP A 237 -8.14 -6.53 -10.17
CA TRP A 237 -9.07 -5.41 -10.23
C TRP A 237 -10.17 -5.63 -9.22
N VAL A 238 -10.38 -4.69 -8.31
CA VAL A 238 -11.59 -4.69 -7.48
C VAL A 238 -12.80 -4.55 -8.41
N SER A 239 -13.70 -5.52 -8.36
CA SER A 239 -14.75 -5.70 -9.37
C SER A 239 -16.17 -5.73 -8.81
N THR A 240 -16.34 -5.84 -7.50
CA THR A 240 -17.64 -5.82 -6.83
C THR A 240 -17.72 -4.71 -5.78
N ASP A 241 -18.94 -4.40 -5.33
CA ASP A 241 -19.18 -3.42 -4.27
C ASP A 241 -18.74 -3.93 -2.88
N ASN A 242 -18.47 -5.23 -2.74
CA ASN A 242 -17.96 -5.87 -1.53
C ASN A 242 -16.46 -6.23 -1.68
N ASN A 243 -15.72 -5.46 -2.49
CA ASN A 243 -14.27 -5.55 -2.66
C ASN A 243 -13.66 -6.87 -3.14
N MET A 244 -14.45 -7.82 -3.65
CA MET A 244 -13.92 -8.97 -4.39
C MET A 244 -13.20 -8.51 -5.66
N VAL A 245 -12.30 -9.36 -6.15
CA VAL A 245 -11.39 -9.01 -7.24
C VAL A 245 -11.61 -9.83 -8.50
N SER A 246 -11.04 -9.37 -9.60
CA SER A 246 -11.04 -10.04 -10.90
C SER A 246 -9.69 -9.87 -11.59
N GLU A 247 -9.44 -10.72 -12.57
CA GLU A 247 -8.12 -10.84 -13.22
C GLU A 247 -7.90 -9.80 -14.34
N SER A 248 -8.94 -9.02 -14.63
CA SER A 248 -8.94 -7.94 -15.61
C SER A 248 -9.99 -6.89 -15.27
N GLY A 249 -9.79 -5.68 -15.79
CA GLY A 249 -10.72 -4.58 -15.66
C GLY A 249 -10.22 -3.34 -16.41
N PRO A 250 -11.07 -2.30 -16.52
CA PRO A 250 -10.77 -1.14 -17.36
C PRO A 250 -9.92 -0.07 -16.64
N THR A 251 -9.91 -0.07 -15.31
CA THR A 251 -9.25 0.96 -14.50
C THR A 251 -7.73 0.84 -14.58
N ARG A 252 -7.05 2.00 -14.56
CA ARG A 252 -5.58 2.11 -14.50
C ARG A 252 -5.04 2.63 -13.17
N VAL A 253 -5.87 3.33 -12.39
CA VAL A 253 -5.54 3.70 -11.01
C VAL A 253 -5.36 2.42 -10.21
N ARG A 254 -4.21 2.30 -9.56
CA ARG A 254 -3.80 1.09 -8.85
C ARG A 254 -3.01 1.44 -7.60
N TYR A 255 -2.99 0.51 -6.67
CA TYR A 255 -2.40 0.60 -5.34
C TYR A 255 -1.63 -0.68 -5.05
N ALA A 256 -0.46 -0.56 -4.42
CA ALA A 256 0.32 -1.69 -3.94
C ALA A 256 0.83 -1.36 -2.52
N PRO A 257 -0.05 -1.37 -1.51
CA PRO A 257 0.39 -1.30 -0.12
C PRO A 257 1.39 -2.43 0.14
N ALA A 258 2.48 -2.14 0.84
CA ALA A 258 3.45 -3.17 1.22
C ALA A 258 2.82 -4.05 2.30
N PRO A 259 2.62 -5.36 2.08
CA PRO A 259 1.93 -6.19 3.04
C PRO A 259 2.78 -6.43 4.28
N ALA A 260 2.19 -6.29 5.46
CA ALA A 260 2.81 -6.65 6.72
C ALA A 260 2.74 -8.17 6.94
N ARG A 261 3.74 -8.75 7.61
CA ARG A 261 3.64 -10.14 8.08
C ARG A 261 2.71 -10.19 9.29
N PHE A 262 1.77 -11.14 9.27
CA PHE A 262 0.92 -11.47 10.41
C PHE A 262 1.38 -12.76 11.11
#